data_AF-C1CVV6-F1
#
_entry.id   AF-C1CVV6-F1
#
_cell.length_a   1.000
_cell.length_b   1.000
_cell.length_c   1.000
_cell.angle_alpha   90.00
_cell.angle_beta   90.00
_cell.angle_gamma   90.00
#
_symmetry.space_group_name_H-M   'P 1'
#
loop_
_entity.id
_entity.type
_entity.pdbx_description
1 polymer ?
#
loop_
_entity_poly.entity_id
_entity_poly.type
_entity_poly.pdbx_seq_one_letter_code
_entity_poly.pdbx_strand_id
1 'polypeptide(L)'
;MSDSRSSDHSVRDLLRELFPDTHRELFGDEAAPEAPPTLGLYPVADGRLALVHGDQLAEFSPLDPKGRNALHCDLCHYTRSRSEASVYRVRVGARRTRYVTLCLGTQACQKRAGSRGLESLASRIFPLESSFADEH
;
A
#
# COMPACT_ATOMS: atom_id res chain seq x y z
N MET A 1 0.38 -59.08 5.59
CA MET A 1 1.31 -57.94 5.77
C MET A 1 1.03 -56.98 4.62
N SER A 2 0.63 -55.72 4.76
CA SER A 2 0.15 -54.88 5.86
C SER A 2 -0.55 -53.69 5.19
N ASP A 3 -1.58 -53.13 5.84
CA ASP A 3 -2.11 -51.77 5.68
C ASP A 3 -2.67 -51.33 4.32
N SER A 4 -3.95 -51.66 4.09
CA SER A 4 -4.86 -50.80 3.34
C SER A 4 -5.17 -49.56 4.18
N ARG A 5 -4.30 -48.53 4.12
CA ARG A 5 -4.58 -47.21 4.70
C ARG A 5 -5.77 -46.61 3.95
N SER A 6 -6.95 -46.65 4.56
CA SER A 6 -8.07 -45.81 4.16
C SER A 6 -7.66 -44.35 4.36
N SER A 7 -7.21 -43.69 3.30
CA SER A 7 -7.06 -42.25 3.34
C SER A 7 -8.46 -41.66 3.28
N ASP A 8 -8.92 -41.13 4.43
CA ASP A 8 -10.05 -40.22 4.49
C ASP A 8 -9.65 -38.92 3.76
N HIS A 9 -9.66 -38.98 2.43
CA HIS A 9 -9.54 -37.77 1.63
C HIS A 9 -10.88 -37.03 1.74
N SER A 10 -10.81 -35.81 2.26
CA SER A 10 -11.97 -34.93 2.23
C SER A 10 -12.39 -34.70 0.78
N VAL A 11 -13.69 -34.47 0.55
CA VAL A 11 -14.22 -34.14 -0.79
C VAL A 11 -13.44 -32.96 -1.41
N ARG A 12 -12.96 -32.03 -0.57
CA ARG A 12 -12.12 -30.91 -0.98
C ARG A 12 -10.77 -31.35 -1.54
N ASP A 13 -10.09 -32.30 -0.89
CA ASP A 13 -8.80 -32.83 -1.35
C ASP A 13 -8.94 -33.60 -2.66
N LEU A 14 -10.01 -34.40 -2.79
CA LEU A 14 -10.31 -35.12 -4.04
C LEU A 14 -10.59 -34.17 -5.20
N LEU A 15 -11.35 -33.09 -4.94
CA LEU A 15 -11.62 -32.09 -5.96
C LEU A 15 -10.35 -31.33 -6.35
N ARG A 16 -9.46 -31.01 -5.39
CA ARG A 16 -8.17 -30.36 -5.69
C ARG A 16 -7.28 -31.22 -6.59
N GLU A 17 -7.25 -32.53 -6.36
CA GLU A 17 -6.37 -33.45 -7.09
C GLU A 17 -6.93 -33.85 -8.47
N LEU A 18 -8.24 -34.12 -8.55
CA LEU A 18 -8.87 -34.67 -9.76
C LEU A 18 -9.51 -33.60 -10.65
N PHE A 19 -9.98 -32.50 -10.08
CA PHE A 19 -10.73 -31.45 -10.78
C PHE A 19 -10.27 -30.05 -10.34
N PRO A 20 -9.00 -29.68 -10.59
CA PRO A 20 -8.40 -28.46 -10.06
C PRO A 20 -9.15 -27.18 -10.48
N ASP A 21 -9.76 -27.16 -11.68
CA ASP A 21 -10.55 -26.01 -12.15
C ASP A 21 -11.85 -25.86 -11.35
N THR A 22 -12.58 -26.96 -11.11
CA THR A 22 -13.78 -26.98 -10.28
C THR A 22 -13.46 -26.68 -8.81
N HIS A 23 -12.32 -27.14 -8.31
CA HIS A 23 -11.85 -26.75 -6.98
C HIS A 23 -11.60 -25.24 -6.90
N ARG A 24 -10.95 -24.63 -7.90
CA ARG A 24 -10.75 -23.16 -7.93
C ARG A 24 -12.07 -22.39 -7.98
N GLU A 25 -13.03 -22.86 -8.76
CA GLU A 25 -14.36 -22.25 -8.84
C GLU A 25 -15.14 -22.33 -7.51
N LEU A 26 -15.07 -23.47 -6.82
CA LEU A 26 -15.84 -23.71 -5.60
C LEU A 26 -15.16 -23.22 -4.31
N PHE A 27 -13.83 -23.22 -4.28
CA PHE A 27 -13.03 -23.02 -3.07
C PHE A 27 -11.95 -21.94 -3.19
N GLY A 28 -11.76 -21.35 -4.37
CA GLY A 28 -10.69 -20.39 -4.64
C GLY A 28 -9.28 -21.04 -4.65
N ASP A 29 -8.28 -20.23 -4.97
CA ASP A 29 -6.86 -20.60 -4.82
C ASP A 29 -6.44 -20.40 -3.36
N GLU A 30 -6.84 -21.31 -2.46
CA GLU A 30 -6.39 -21.29 -1.05
C GLU A 30 -4.90 -21.68 -0.86
N ALA A 31 -4.16 -21.94 -1.96
CA ALA A 31 -2.75 -22.36 -1.93
C ALA A 31 -1.77 -21.34 -2.52
N ALA A 32 -2.24 -20.15 -2.93
CA ALA A 32 -1.31 -19.04 -3.10
C ALA A 32 -1.13 -18.40 -1.73
N PRO A 33 0.09 -18.33 -1.15
CA PRO A 33 0.31 -17.41 -0.04
C PRO A 33 -0.21 -16.06 -0.50
N GLU A 34 -1.15 -15.46 0.25
CA GLU A 34 -1.71 -14.14 -0.08
C GLU A 34 -0.54 -13.25 -0.47
N ALA A 35 -0.50 -12.84 -1.74
CA ALA A 35 0.59 -12.03 -2.23
C ALA A 35 0.68 -10.81 -1.31
N PRO A 36 1.88 -10.45 -0.82
CA PRO A 36 2.00 -9.34 0.12
C PRO A 36 1.30 -8.12 -0.49
N PRO A 37 0.50 -7.40 0.32
CA PRO A 37 -0.35 -6.34 -0.19
C PRO A 37 0.51 -5.34 -0.95
N THR A 38 0.04 -4.92 -2.13
CA THR A 38 0.73 -3.94 -2.96
C THR A 38 1.08 -2.72 -2.12
N LEU A 39 2.37 -2.40 -1.99
CA LEU A 39 2.85 -1.27 -1.20
C LEU A 39 3.82 -0.45 -2.03
N GLY A 40 3.49 0.82 -2.25
CA GLY A 40 4.37 1.71 -3.01
C GLY A 40 3.89 3.15 -3.06
N LEU A 41 4.84 4.05 -3.34
CA LEU A 41 4.61 5.48 -3.56
C LEU A 41 4.92 5.82 -5.02
N TYR A 42 3.96 6.35 -5.75
CA TYR A 42 4.07 6.55 -7.19
C TYR A 42 3.87 8.03 -7.56
N PRO A 43 4.69 8.60 -8.46
CA PRO A 43 4.40 9.90 -9.04
C PRO A 43 3.17 9.83 -9.95
N VAL A 44 2.37 10.89 -9.91
CA VAL A 44 1.18 11.10 -10.75
C VAL A 44 1.37 12.42 -11.52
N ALA A 45 0.35 12.87 -12.26
CA ALA A 45 0.34 14.17 -12.92
C ALA A 45 0.48 15.34 -11.92
N ASP A 46 0.94 16.49 -12.42
CA ASP A 46 1.01 17.77 -11.70
C ASP A 46 1.83 17.73 -10.39
N GLY A 47 2.84 16.86 -10.35
CA GLY A 47 3.72 16.71 -9.19
C GLY A 47 3.07 16.04 -7.98
N ARG A 48 1.85 15.49 -8.14
CA ARG A 48 1.16 14.70 -7.12
C ARG A 48 1.82 13.34 -6.92
N LEU A 49 1.55 12.73 -5.77
CA LEU A 49 1.97 11.36 -5.47
C LEU A 49 0.77 10.51 -5.06
N ALA A 50 0.83 9.21 -5.28
CA ALA A 50 -0.14 8.24 -4.80
C ALA A 50 0.56 7.20 -3.93
N LEU A 51 0.11 7.04 -2.69
CA LEU A 51 0.51 5.93 -1.83
C LEU A 51 -0.54 4.84 -1.98
N VAL A 52 -0.09 3.62 -2.26
CA VAL A 52 -0.93 2.43 -2.39
C VAL A 52 -0.57 1.46 -1.27
N HIS A 53 -1.57 0.93 -0.58
CA HIS A 53 -1.42 -0.14 0.39
C HIS A 53 -2.63 -1.08 0.31
N GLY A 54 -2.43 -2.27 -0.26
CA GLY A 54 -3.52 -3.21 -0.50
C GLY A 54 -4.55 -2.65 -1.48
N ASP A 55 -5.80 -2.52 -1.05
CA ASP A 55 -6.93 -1.95 -1.78
C ASP A 55 -7.12 -0.44 -1.57
N GLN A 56 -6.30 0.18 -0.73
CA GLN A 56 -6.41 1.60 -0.41
C GLN A 56 -5.42 2.44 -1.20
N LEU A 57 -5.89 3.61 -1.66
CA LEU A 57 -5.10 4.60 -2.39
C LEU A 57 -5.29 5.98 -1.77
N ALA A 58 -4.18 6.63 -1.42
CA ALA A 58 -4.17 7.99 -0.90
C ALA A 58 -3.40 8.92 -1.84
N GLU A 59 -4.04 10.02 -2.26
CA GLU A 59 -3.42 11.02 -3.14
C GLU A 59 -2.84 12.20 -2.35
N PHE A 60 -1.63 12.58 -2.71
CA PHE A 60 -0.83 13.64 -2.11
C PHE A 60 -0.77 14.81 -3.08
N SER A 61 -1.43 15.92 -2.75
CA SER A 61 -1.34 17.16 -3.51
C SER A 61 -0.16 17.99 -3.03
N PRO A 62 0.76 18.42 -3.91
CA PRO A 62 1.85 19.31 -3.49
C PRO A 62 1.28 20.67 -3.04
N LEU A 63 1.98 21.30 -2.10
CA LEU A 63 1.73 22.67 -1.69
C LEU A 63 2.83 23.59 -2.21
N ASP A 64 2.49 24.86 -2.39
CA ASP A 64 3.47 25.86 -2.79
C ASP A 64 4.60 25.96 -1.77
N PRO A 65 5.86 25.94 -2.23
CA PRO A 65 7.01 25.98 -1.35
C PRO A 65 7.05 27.33 -0.61
N LYS A 66 6.98 27.28 0.72
CA LYS A 66 7.23 28.44 1.59
C LYS A 66 8.59 28.32 2.26
N GLY A 67 9.30 29.44 2.37
CA GLY A 67 10.59 29.55 3.06
C GLY A 67 11.78 28.90 2.33
N ARG A 68 12.98 29.12 2.87
CA ARG A 68 14.27 28.68 2.29
C ARG A 68 14.93 27.52 3.05
N ASN A 69 14.37 27.11 4.18
CA ASN A 69 14.98 26.10 5.06
C ASN A 69 14.89 24.71 4.44
N ALA A 70 15.96 23.92 4.56
CA ALA A 70 15.90 22.51 4.16
C ALA A 70 14.74 21.80 4.88
N LEU A 71 14.01 20.97 4.14
CA LEU A 71 12.93 20.17 4.69
C LEU A 71 13.47 18.78 5.01
N HIS A 72 12.91 18.07 5.99
CA HIS A 72 13.26 16.69 6.30
C HIS A 72 12.24 15.74 5.68
N CYS A 73 12.67 14.77 4.88
CA CYS A 73 11.73 13.81 4.28
C CYS A 73 11.15 12.84 5.32
N ASP A 74 9.83 12.73 5.38
CA ASP A 74 9.11 11.87 6.31
C ASP A 74 9.15 10.38 5.95
N LEU A 75 9.62 10.05 4.74
CA LEU A 75 9.75 8.67 4.24
C LEU A 75 11.16 8.13 4.44
N CYS A 76 12.17 8.80 3.87
CA CYS A 76 13.56 8.32 3.91
C CYS A 76 14.44 9.02 4.95
N HIS A 77 13.91 10.02 5.66
CA HIS A 77 14.64 10.82 6.65
C HIS A 77 15.96 11.40 6.12
N TYR A 78 15.98 11.72 4.83
CA TYR A 78 17.17 12.19 4.15
C TYR A 78 16.83 13.21 3.07
N THR A 79 17.38 14.41 3.26
CA THR A 79 17.27 15.56 2.37
C THR A 79 18.43 16.51 2.66
N ARG A 80 19.19 16.89 1.64
CA ARG A 80 20.36 17.78 1.78
C ARG A 80 20.06 19.23 1.46
N SER A 81 18.96 19.52 0.78
CA SER A 81 18.61 20.86 0.34
C SER A 81 17.09 21.09 0.28
N ARG A 82 16.67 22.37 0.26
CA ARG A 82 15.26 22.77 0.14
C ARG A 82 14.59 22.28 -1.15
N SER A 83 15.35 22.19 -2.24
CA SER A 83 14.87 21.81 -3.57
C SER A 83 14.69 20.30 -3.75
N GLU A 84 15.12 19.48 -2.79
CA GLU A 84 15.02 18.02 -2.89
C GLU A 84 13.68 17.47 -2.42
N ALA A 85 12.84 18.28 -1.75
CA ALA A 85 11.58 17.85 -1.18
C ALA A 85 10.49 18.91 -1.26
N SER A 86 9.24 18.45 -1.25
CA SER A 86 8.05 19.29 -1.17
C SER A 86 7.15 18.86 -0.02
N VAL A 87 6.30 19.80 0.42
CA VAL A 87 5.24 19.52 1.38
C VAL A 87 4.01 19.10 0.60
N TYR A 88 3.42 17.98 1.02
CA TYR A 88 2.25 17.39 0.43
C TYR A 88 1.10 17.40 1.43
N ARG A 89 -0.09 17.65 0.92
CA ARG A 89 -1.37 17.51 1.60
C ARG A 89 -2.01 16.19 1.18
N VAL A 90 -2.52 15.42 2.14
CA VAL A 90 -3.35 14.23 1.90
C VAL A 90 -4.61 14.28 2.77
N ARG A 91 -5.77 14.04 2.16
CA ARG A 91 -7.06 14.01 2.86
C ARG A 91 -7.28 12.58 3.36
N VAL A 92 -7.30 12.40 4.69
CA VAL A 92 -7.48 11.09 5.34
C VAL A 92 -8.91 10.86 5.83
N GLY A 93 -9.75 11.89 5.76
CA GLY A 93 -11.17 11.81 6.07
C GLY A 93 -11.90 13.12 5.78
N ALA A 94 -13.21 13.17 6.05
CA ALA A 94 -14.08 14.29 5.65
C ALA A 94 -13.61 15.67 6.17
N ARG A 95 -13.01 15.70 7.37
CA ARG A 95 -12.47 16.91 8.00
C ARG A 95 -11.03 16.74 8.46
N ARG A 96 -10.35 15.69 8.00
CA ARG A 96 -9.01 15.34 8.46
C ARG A 96 -8.02 15.35 7.31
N THR A 97 -7.00 16.18 7.46
CA THR A 97 -5.92 16.35 6.50
C THR A 97 -4.60 16.12 7.21
N ARG A 98 -3.70 15.37 6.57
CA ARG A 98 -2.31 15.23 7.01
C ARG A 98 -1.40 15.99 6.04
N TYR A 99 -0.29 16.45 6.59
CA TYR A 99 0.78 17.09 5.85
C TYR A 99 2.05 16.27 6.03
N VAL A 100 2.72 15.98 4.93
CA VAL A 100 3.99 15.25 4.95
C VAL A 100 4.98 15.92 4.03
N THR A 101 6.25 15.81 4.34
CA THR A 101 7.34 16.23 3.47
C THR A 101 7.90 15.01 2.75
N LEU A 102 7.90 15.02 1.42
CA LEU A 102 8.42 13.91 0.62
C LEU A 102 9.43 14.42 -0.42
N CYS A 103 10.44 13.60 -0.72
CA CYS A 103 11.41 13.92 -1.75
C CYS A 103 10.75 13.99 -3.13
N LEU A 104 11.19 14.92 -3.97
CA LEU A 104 10.76 14.99 -5.37
C LEU A 104 11.25 13.77 -6.18
N GLY A 105 12.41 13.21 -5.82
CA GLY A 105 12.96 12.00 -6.40
C GLY A 105 12.35 10.72 -5.80
N THR A 106 11.08 10.45 -6.08
CA THR A 106 10.27 9.37 -5.45
C THR A 106 10.93 8.00 -5.50
N GLN A 107 11.48 7.58 -6.64
CA GLN A 107 12.10 6.26 -6.79
C GLN A 107 13.35 6.10 -5.91
N ALA A 108 14.25 7.10 -5.91
CA ALA A 108 15.44 7.09 -5.07
C ALA A 108 15.08 7.17 -3.58
N CYS A 109 14.05 7.95 -3.24
CA CYS A 109 13.53 8.05 -1.89
C CYS A 109 13.04 6.70 -1.36
N GLN A 110 12.25 5.98 -2.14
CA GLN A 110 11.77 4.64 -1.77
C GLN A 110 12.89 3.64 -1.62
N LYS A 111 13.88 3.65 -2.52
CA LYS A 111 15.08 2.79 -2.39
C LYS A 111 15.84 3.04 -1.07
N ARG A 112 15.95 4.30 -0.64
CA ARG A 112 16.58 4.65 0.65
C ARG A 112 15.73 4.23 1.85
N ALA A 113 14.40 4.38 1.77
CA ALA A 113 13.49 4.09 2.87
C ALA A 113 13.25 2.58 3.06
N GLY A 114 13.26 1.80 1.99
CA GLY A 114 12.91 0.39 1.99
C GLY A 114 11.42 0.14 2.29
N SER A 115 11.04 -1.14 2.40
CA SER A 115 9.67 -1.55 2.71
C SER A 115 9.19 -1.02 4.05
N ARG A 116 10.02 -1.11 5.10
CA ARG A 116 9.69 -0.60 6.45
C ARG A 116 9.35 0.89 6.47
N GLY A 117 10.07 1.71 5.70
CA GLY A 117 9.77 3.13 5.59
C GLY A 117 8.43 3.39 4.92
N LEU A 118 8.11 2.62 3.87
CA LEU A 118 6.81 2.67 3.21
C LEU A 118 5.67 2.18 4.10
N GLU A 119 5.87 1.10 4.86
CA GLU A 119 4.89 0.59 5.84
C GLU A 119 4.61 1.62 6.94
N SER A 120 5.66 2.29 7.44
CA SER A 120 5.54 3.37 8.44
C SER A 120 4.86 4.63 7.88
N LEU A 121 5.06 4.94 6.60
CA LEU A 121 4.28 6.00 5.95
C LEU A 121 2.81 5.58 5.79
N ALA A 122 2.56 4.35 5.32
CA ALA A 122 1.22 3.81 5.12
C ALA A 122 0.40 3.79 6.42
N SER A 123 0.98 3.34 7.54
CA SER A 123 0.29 3.29 8.84
C SER A 123 -0.10 4.66 9.40
N ARG A 124 0.52 5.76 8.93
CA ARG A 124 0.17 7.13 9.32
C ARG A 124 -0.95 7.74 8.47
N ILE A 125 -1.20 7.18 7.29
CA ILE A 125 -2.12 7.72 6.29
C ILE A 125 -3.40 6.88 6.22
N PHE A 126 -3.26 5.57 6.30
CA PHE A 126 -4.35 4.60 6.27
C PHE A 126 -4.78 4.18 7.69
N PRO A 127 -6.05 3.76 7.88
CA PRO A 127 -7.11 3.71 6.89
C PRO A 127 -7.68 5.09 6.55
N LEU A 128 -8.11 5.27 5.30
CA LEU A 128 -8.89 6.45 4.92
C LEU A 128 -10.33 6.28 5.42
N GLU A 129 -10.90 7.32 6.01
CA GLU A 129 -12.34 7.33 6.30
C GLU A 129 -13.12 7.42 4.98
N SER A 130 -14.13 6.56 4.82
CA SER A 130 -15.05 6.63 3.69
C SER A 130 -15.79 7.97 3.72
N SER A 131 -15.64 8.77 2.67
CA SER A 131 -16.33 10.07 2.54
C SER A 131 -17.80 9.96 2.13
N PHE A 132 -18.37 8.75 2.07
CA PHE A 132 -19.71 8.46 1.54
C PHE A 132 -20.85 8.52 2.58
N ALA A 133 -20.69 9.24 3.69
CA ALA A 133 -21.68 9.23 4.78
C ALA A 133 -22.58 10.48 4.90
N ASP A 134 -22.38 11.56 4.13
CA ASP A 134 -23.11 12.83 4.31
C ASP A 134 -23.83 13.32 3.03
N GLU A 135 -24.67 12.48 2.43
CA GLU A 135 -25.71 12.93 1.48
C GLU A 135 -27.05 12.28 1.87
N HIS A 136 -27.72 12.78 2.92
CA HIS A 136 -29.15 12.57 3.18
C HIS A 136 -29.76 13.87 3.71
#